data_AF-A0A1W9R479-F1
#
_entry.id   AF-A0A1W9R479-F1
#
_cell.length_a   1.000
_cell.length_b   1.000
_cell.length_c   1.000
_cell.angle_alpha   90.00
_cell.angle_beta   90.00
_cell.angle_gamma   90.00
#
_symmetry.space_group_name_H-M   'P 1'
#
loop_
_entity.id
_entity.type
_entity.pdbx_description
1 polymer ?
#
loop_
_entity_poly.entity_id
_entity_poly.type
_entity_poly.pdbx_seq_one_letter_code
_entity_poly.pdbx_strand_id
1 'polypeptide(L)'
;MKRRLEYKGWNATHDRRLKRGIKMRVKYDKVTDTLSINFVNRKVKESEYLENQGTILDYDKNNNLIGIEILSVSKKWSLKELSKLYYEPMGV
;
A
#
# COMPACT_ATOMS: atom_id res chain seq x y z
N MET A 1 13.23 20.19 -18.68
CA MET A 1 13.94 19.00 -18.18
C MET A 1 13.13 18.41 -17.02
N LYS A 2 12.22 17.44 -17.27
CA LYS A 2 11.39 16.82 -16.22
C LYS A 2 12.15 15.61 -15.65
N ARG A 3 12.53 15.67 -14.37
CA ARG A 3 13.17 14.57 -13.65
C ARG A 3 12.16 13.44 -13.48
N ARG A 4 12.46 12.27 -14.07
CA ARG A 4 11.76 11.01 -13.85
C ARG A 4 12.00 10.58 -12.39
N LEU A 5 10.98 10.65 -11.55
CA LEU A 5 11.02 10.02 -10.23
C LEU A 5 10.88 8.50 -10.46
N GLU A 6 11.97 7.75 -10.31
CA GLU A 6 11.91 6.29 -10.28
C GLU A 6 11.20 5.86 -9.00
N TYR A 7 9.90 5.57 -9.13
CA TYR A 7 9.13 4.95 -8.06
C TYR A 7 9.63 3.51 -7.86
N LYS A 8 10.46 3.31 -6.82
CA LYS A 8 10.88 2.00 -6.38
C LYS A 8 9.82 1.47 -5.41
N GLY A 9 8.78 0.86 -5.97
CA GLY A 9 7.75 0.17 -5.20
C GLY A 9 8.35 -0.79 -4.16
N TRP A 10 7.58 -1.05 -3.10
CA TRP A 10 8.02 -1.81 -1.93
C TRP A 10 8.57 -3.20 -2.31
N ASN A 11 9.88 -3.42 -2.16
CA ASN A 11 10.53 -4.71 -2.36
C ASN A 11 10.44 -5.57 -1.09
N ALA A 12 9.46 -6.46 -1.07
CA ALA A 12 9.12 -7.41 0.01
C ALA A 12 10.26 -8.33 0.48
N THR A 13 11.37 -8.41 -0.24
CA THR A 13 12.35 -9.49 -0.13
C THR A 13 13.35 -9.37 1.02
N HIS A 14 13.39 -8.24 1.74
CA HIS A 14 14.45 -7.96 2.71
C HIS A 14 14.04 -7.96 4.20
N ASP A 15 12.75 -8.08 4.54
CA ASP A 15 12.33 -8.14 5.95
C ASP A 15 12.16 -9.60 6.43
N ARG A 16 13.08 -10.01 7.32
CA ARG A 16 13.14 -11.38 7.88
C ARG A 16 11.94 -11.73 8.77
N ARG A 17 11.13 -10.75 9.21
CA ARG A 17 9.87 -11.00 9.96
C ARG A 17 8.74 -11.54 9.08
N LEU A 18 8.89 -11.55 7.76
CA LEU A 18 7.86 -11.90 6.79
C LEU A 18 7.78 -13.40 6.43
N LYS A 19 8.66 -14.24 6.98
CA LYS A 19 8.76 -15.68 6.65
C LYS A 19 7.63 -16.59 7.21
N ARG A 20 6.63 -16.04 7.91
CA ARG A 20 5.55 -16.83 8.56
C ARG A 20 4.14 -16.64 7.96
N GLY A 21 4.05 -16.23 6.70
CA GLY A 21 2.77 -15.91 6.06
C GLY A 21 2.27 -14.55 6.53
N ILE A 22 2.46 -13.52 5.69
CA ILE A 22 2.09 -12.15 6.04
C ILE A 22 0.56 -12.04 6.08
N LYS A 23 0.05 -11.54 7.21
CA LYS A 23 -1.33 -11.05 7.42
C LYS A 23 -1.51 -9.69 6.73
N MET A 24 -2.75 -9.30 6.41
CA MET A 24 -3.08 -7.96 5.92
C MET A 24 -2.28 -6.88 6.67
N ARG A 25 -1.71 -5.92 5.94
CA ARG A 25 -0.82 -4.89 6.49
C ARG A 25 -1.26 -3.50 6.07
N VAL A 26 -1.36 -2.62 7.05
CA VAL A 26 -1.55 -1.17 6.86
C VAL A 26 -0.26 -0.47 7.30
N LYS A 27 0.32 0.38 6.45
CA LYS A 27 1.55 1.12 6.75
C LYS A 27 1.44 2.55 6.25
N TYR A 28 1.67 3.53 7.12
CA TYR A 28 1.95 4.90 6.71
C TYR A 28 3.47 5.12 6.59
N ASP A 29 3.90 5.67 5.46
CA ASP A 29 5.28 6.11 5.22
C ASP A 29 5.34 7.64 5.21
N LYS A 30 5.99 8.22 6.23
CA LYS A 30 6.09 9.66 6.41
C LYS A 30 7.00 10.32 5.34
N VAL A 31 7.95 9.59 4.77
CA VAL A 31 8.91 10.15 3.80
C VAL A 31 8.21 10.42 2.47
N THR A 32 7.37 9.49 2.02
CA THR A 32 6.61 9.62 0.76
C THR A 32 5.19 10.15 0.98
N ASP A 33 4.80 10.38 2.23
CA ASP A 33 3.42 10.72 2.64
C ASP A 33 2.38 9.79 2.02
N THR A 34 2.62 8.48 2.17
CA THR A 34 1.85 7.41 1.53
C THR A 34 1.27 6.44 2.55
N LEU A 35 0.00 6.09 2.41
CA LEU A 35 -0.65 5.00 3.16
C LEU A 35 -0.79 3.80 2.25
N SER A 36 -0.07 2.72 2.54
CA SER A 36 -0.17 1.45 1.83
C SER A 36 -1.03 0.46 2.62
N ILE A 37 -1.98 -0.18 1.95
CA ILE A 37 -2.76 -1.30 2.49
C ILE A 37 -2.52 -2.52 1.59
N ASN A 38 -1.87 -3.55 2.12
CA ASN A 38 -1.64 -4.81 1.43
C ASN A 38 -2.60 -5.86 1.98
N PHE A 39 -3.52 -6.35 1.15
CA PHE A 39 -4.57 -7.29 1.57
C PHE A 39 -4.04 -8.71 1.70
N VAL A 40 -3.27 -9.14 0.70
CA VAL A 40 -2.71 -10.49 0.60
C VAL A 40 -1.25 -10.42 0.19
N ASN A 41 -0.45 -11.38 0.66
CA ASN A 41 0.96 -11.47 0.31
C ASN A 41 1.15 -12.09 -1.08
N ARG A 42 0.92 -11.30 -2.12
CA ARG A 42 1.17 -11.69 -3.50
C ARG A 42 2.08 -10.67 -4.17
N LYS A 43 2.73 -11.08 -5.25
CA LYS A 43 3.60 -10.21 -6.04
C LYS A 43 2.74 -9.29 -6.90
N VAL A 44 3.01 -7.99 -6.83
CA VAL A 44 2.45 -6.99 -7.76
C VAL A 44 2.98 -7.27 -9.16
N LYS A 45 2.07 -7.42 -10.12
CA LYS A 45 2.38 -7.56 -11.54
C LYS A 45 2.18 -6.24 -12.28
N GLU A 46 1.14 -5.50 -11.92
CA GLU A 46 0.73 -4.26 -12.56
C GLU A 46 0.14 -3.32 -11.51
N SER A 47 0.22 -2.02 -11.77
CA SER A 47 -0.37 -0.99 -10.92
C SER A 47 -1.10 0.04 -11.79
N GLU A 48 -2.27 0.47 -11.34
CA GLU A 48 -3.07 1.51 -11.99
C GLU A 48 -3.09 2.76 -11.11
N TYR A 49 -2.80 3.93 -11.68
CA TYR A 49 -2.85 5.19 -10.96
C TYR A 49 -4.14 5.95 -11.24
N LEU A 50 -5.01 6.02 -10.25
CA LEU A 50 -6.22 6.85 -10.26
C LEU A 50 -5.84 8.29 -9.92
N GLU A 51 -5.37 9.04 -10.91
CA GLU A 51 -4.75 10.37 -10.72
C GLU A 51 -5.63 11.34 -9.92
N ASN A 52 -6.91 11.44 -10.27
CA ASN A 52 -7.87 12.35 -9.62
C ASN A 52 -8.10 12.02 -8.14
N GLN A 53 -7.82 10.78 -7.74
CA GLN A 53 -7.96 10.32 -6.36
C GLN A 53 -6.62 10.34 -5.61
N GLY A 54 -5.49 10.41 -6.33
CA GLY A 54 -4.16 10.23 -5.77
C GLY A 54 -3.99 8.82 -5.18
N THR A 55 -4.52 7.81 -5.86
CA THR A 55 -4.57 6.42 -5.38
C THR A 55 -3.98 5.47 -6.41
N ILE A 56 -3.11 4.56 -5.99
CA ILE A 56 -2.54 3.49 -6.81
C ILE A 56 -3.20 2.17 -6.41
N LEU A 57 -3.67 1.41 -7.40
CA LEU A 57 -4.21 0.07 -7.24
C LEU A 57 -3.18 -0.96 -7.68
N ASP A 58 -2.86 -1.94 -6.83
CA ASP A 58 -1.87 -2.97 -7.14
C ASP A 58 -2.55 -4.31 -7.46
N TYR A 59 -2.26 -4.86 -8.64
CA TYR A 59 -2.84 -6.10 -9.14
C TYR A 59 -1.81 -7.24 -9.21
N ASP A 60 -2.25 -8.46 -8.93
CA ASP A 60 -1.47 -9.67 -9.20
C ASP A 60 -1.57 -10.13 -10.67
N LYS A 61 -0.82 -11.18 -11.02
CA LYS A 61 -0.78 -11.72 -12.40
C LYS A 61 -2.12 -12.23 -12.93
N ASN A 62 -3.10 -12.46 -12.05
CA ASN A 62 -4.44 -12.93 -12.40
C ASN A 62 -5.45 -11.78 -12.35
N ASN A 63 -4.98 -10.52 -12.33
CA ASN A 63 -5.79 -9.31 -12.24
C ASN A 63 -6.61 -9.18 -10.94
N ASN A 64 -6.19 -9.83 -9.84
CA ASN A 64 -6.80 -9.59 -8.54
C ASN A 64 -6.18 -8.35 -7.90
N LEU A 65 -7.00 -7.47 -7.33
CA LEU A 65 -6.52 -6.37 -6.49
C LEU A 65 -5.93 -6.94 -5.20
N ILE A 66 -4.66 -6.67 -4.94
CA ILE A 66 -3.91 -7.22 -3.80
C ILE A 66 -3.41 -6.15 -2.84
N GLY A 67 -3.49 -4.88 -3.22
CA GLY A 67 -3.20 -3.75 -2.35
C GLY A 67 -3.61 -2.42 -2.97
N ILE A 68 -3.54 -1.37 -2.15
CA ILE A 68 -3.75 0.02 -2.54
C ILE A 68 -2.71 0.91 -1.88
N GLU A 69 -2.38 2.02 -2.53
CA GLU A 69 -1.54 3.08 -1.98
C GLU A 69 -2.22 4.44 -2.16
N ILE A 70 -2.34 5.20 -1.08
CA ILE A 70 -2.95 6.52 -1.10
C ILE A 70 -1.83 7.55 -0.91
N LEU A 71 -1.73 8.50 -1.84
CA LEU A 71 -0.69 9.52 -1.87
C LEU A 71 -1.15 10.80 -1.18
N SER A 72 -0.19 11.60 -0.69
CA SER A 72 -0.43 12.89 -0.02
C SER A 72 -1.44 12.78 1.14
N VAL A 73 -1.31 11.70 1.93
CA VAL A 73 -2.28 11.33 2.97
C VAL A 73 -2.45 12.42 4.01
N SER A 74 -1.34 13.07 4.43
CA SER A 74 -1.38 14.16 5.40
C SER A 74 -2.19 15.39 4.93
N LYS A 75 -2.45 15.52 3.62
CA LYS A 75 -3.30 16.57 3.05
C LYS A 75 -4.78 16.18 2.96
N LYS A 76 -5.10 14.90 3.14
CA LYS A 76 -6.46 14.36 3.05
C LYS A 76 -7.07 14.11 4.42
N TRP A 77 -6.28 13.56 5.35
CA TRP A 77 -6.72 13.16 6.68
C TRP A 77 -5.69 13.51 7.75
N SER A 78 -6.12 13.67 9.00
CA SER A 78 -5.16 13.81 10.09
C SER A 78 -4.51 12.47 10.41
N LEU A 79 -3.19 12.47 10.65
CA LEU A 79 -2.48 11.25 11.06
C LEU A 79 -2.97 10.71 12.42
N LYS A 80 -3.62 11.56 13.23
CA LYS A 80 -4.23 11.18 14.50
C LYS A 80 -5.51 10.36 14.30
N GLU A 81 -6.27 10.61 13.24
CA GLU A 81 -7.41 9.77 12.88
C GLU A 81 -6.94 8.41 12.36
N LEU A 82 -5.89 8.41 11.52
CA LEU A 82 -5.34 7.18 10.93
C LEU A 82 -4.61 6.27 11.92
N SER A 83 -4.16 6.80 13.06
CA SER A 83 -3.47 5.99 14.09
C SER A 83 -4.41 5.07 14.86
N LYS A 84 -5.73 5.21 14.66
CA LYS A 84 -6.75 4.34 15.25
C LYS A 84 -7.26 3.37 14.20
N LEU A 85 -6.69 2.17 14.17
CA LEU A 85 -7.17 1.09 13.30
C LEU A 85 -8.23 0.27 14.03
N TYR A 86 -9.44 0.24 13.48
CA TYR A 86 -10.47 -0.75 13.81
C TYR A 86 -10.58 -1.73 12.64
N TYR A 87 -10.68 -3.02 12.94
CA TYR A 87 -10.98 -4.03 11.94
C TYR A 87 -11.88 -5.10 12.57
N GLU A 88 -12.79 -5.63 11.75
CA GLU A 88 -13.59 -6.78 12.13
C GLU A 88 -12.91 -8.05 11.60
N PRO A 89 -12.60 -9.03 12.45
CA PRO A 89 -12.00 -10.27 12.00
C PRO A 89 -13.02 -11.04 11.14
N MET A 90 -12.56 -11.54 10.00
CA MET A 90 -13.31 -12.54 9.25
C MET A 90 -13.39 -13.81 10.10
N GLY A 91 -14.59 -14.34 10.34
CA GLY A 91 -14.83 -15.55 11.13
C GLY A 91 -14.42 -16.84 10.42
N VAL A 92 -13.19 -16.85 9.88
CA VAL A 92 -12.59 -17.95 9.10
C VAL A 92 -11.63 -18.79 9.92
#